data_AF-E6N961-F1
#
_entry.id   AF-E6N961-F1
#
_cell.length_a   1.000
_cell.length_b   1.000
_cell.length_c   1.000
_cell.angle_alpha   90.00
_cell.angle_beta   90.00
_cell.angle_gamma   90.00
#
_symmetry.space_group_name_H-M   'P 1'
#
loop_
_entity.id
_entity.type
_entity.pdbx_description
1 polymer ?
#
loop_
_entity_poly.entity_id
_entity_poly.type
_entity_poly.pdbx_seq_one_letter_code
_entity_poly.pdbx_strand_id
1 'polypeptide(L)'
;MGQEENLDLVSGSKSLEPKDEKLLFYSLLKNPVRRQIITLLKENGSMAASDLKKLLGISVGTLYYHLEFMQPFVVKTDKRRYRLSEKGLRLVDSMKVSDFLAETSVAEPAGVRKYVYAFTLNPLLQRIQLTNTTLVPVSLASAMVYLLLSWRLSNSQLILHFRPVGFPELALLYAVGNLVFLIVLMLVAGFLTTFKKGGEGLIAATVPLALTPSNLLLTVFAVFSGFGLLGNGWFGTVSFGVYVFFHVWQMAALAAVLVSAKGVSWEKAVAAVVALSYISLFLSQNL
;
A
#
# COMPACT_ATOMS: atom_id res chain seq x y z
N MET A 1 -28.23 32.13 64.40
CA MET A 1 -26.85 31.87 63.93
C MET A 1 -26.74 30.37 63.75
N GLY A 2 -26.70 29.80 62.56
CA GLY A 2 -26.35 30.38 61.27
C GLY A 2 -25.39 29.41 60.58
N GLN A 3 -25.97 28.58 59.72
CA GLN A 3 -25.41 27.91 58.55
C GLN A 3 -24.50 26.68 58.74
N GLU A 4 -25.12 25.54 58.40
CA GLU A 4 -24.55 24.44 57.62
C GLU A 4 -23.71 24.98 56.46
N GLU A 5 -22.48 24.47 56.28
CA GLU A 5 -21.69 24.71 55.07
C GLU A 5 -21.41 23.37 54.37
N ASN A 6 -22.08 23.25 53.22
CA ASN A 6 -22.08 22.26 52.16
C ASN A 6 -20.86 21.32 52.04
N LEU A 7 -21.18 20.02 52.08
CA LEU A 7 -20.63 19.05 51.14
C LEU A 7 -21.13 19.39 49.74
N ASP A 8 -20.31 20.03 48.91
CA ASP A 8 -20.52 20.05 47.46
C ASP A 8 -19.44 19.23 46.75
N LEU A 9 -19.94 18.17 46.14
CA LEU A 9 -19.27 17.20 45.29
C LEU A 9 -18.64 17.92 44.09
N VAL A 10 -17.30 17.87 44.00
CA VAL A 10 -16.56 18.24 42.78
C VAL A 10 -16.83 17.19 41.70
N SER A 11 -18.00 17.29 41.06
CA SER A 11 -18.32 16.65 39.76
C SER A 11 -18.07 17.66 38.63
N GLY A 12 -16.83 18.15 38.54
CA GLY A 12 -16.43 19.02 37.44
C GLY A 12 -16.02 18.21 36.23
N SER A 13 -16.97 17.80 35.38
CA SER A 13 -16.62 17.37 34.02
C SER A 13 -16.09 18.59 33.27
N LYS A 14 -14.76 18.74 33.25
CA LYS A 14 -14.08 19.81 32.52
C LYS A 14 -14.42 19.64 31.03
N SER A 15 -15.34 20.45 30.51
CA SER A 15 -15.67 20.46 29.09
C SER A 15 -14.43 20.92 28.34
N LEU A 16 -13.81 20.01 27.59
CA LEU A 16 -12.66 20.32 26.75
C LEU A 16 -13.09 21.33 25.68
N GLU A 17 -12.22 22.31 25.40
CA GLU A 17 -12.41 23.24 24.29
C GLU A 17 -12.50 22.45 22.96
N PRO A 18 -13.35 22.85 21.99
CA PRO A 18 -13.54 22.12 20.73
C PRO A 18 -12.24 21.85 19.95
N LYS A 19 -11.27 22.76 20.05
CA LYS A 19 -9.94 22.62 19.43
C LYS A 19 -9.13 21.48 20.08
N ASP A 20 -9.19 21.37 21.40
CA ASP A 20 -8.48 20.34 22.17
C ASP A 20 -9.11 18.96 21.96
N GLU A 21 -10.43 18.88 21.84
CA GLU A 21 -11.13 17.62 21.49
C GLU A 21 -10.67 17.09 20.14
N LYS A 22 -10.53 17.96 19.14
CA LYS A 22 -10.07 17.60 17.81
C LYS A 22 -8.62 17.10 17.84
N LEU A 23 -7.73 17.79 18.55
CA LEU A 23 -6.33 17.37 18.71
C LEU A 23 -6.19 16.03 19.45
N LEU A 24 -6.96 15.85 20.53
CA LEU A 24 -7.01 14.60 21.27
C LEU A 24 -7.47 13.45 20.38
N PHE A 25 -8.54 13.67 19.60
CA PHE A 25 -9.04 12.67 18.66
C PHE A 25 -8.02 12.30 17.59
N TYR A 26 -7.34 13.28 16.97
CA TYR A 26 -6.25 13.00 16.04
C TYR A 26 -5.11 12.21 16.69
N SER A 27 -4.78 12.50 17.94
CA SER A 27 -3.75 11.73 18.67
C SER A 27 -4.13 10.25 18.84
N LEU A 28 -5.42 9.94 18.96
CA LEU A 28 -5.92 8.56 19.04
C LEU A 28 -5.72 7.80 17.72
N LEU A 29 -5.98 8.48 16.60
CA LEU A 29 -5.90 7.90 15.26
C LEU A 29 -4.47 7.55 14.82
N LYS A 30 -3.44 8.06 15.51
CA LYS A 30 -2.04 7.66 15.30
C LYS A 30 -1.82 6.16 15.55
N ASN A 31 -2.63 5.54 16.40
CA ASN A 31 -2.55 4.10 16.66
C ASN A 31 -3.43 3.31 15.67
N PRO A 32 -2.87 2.33 14.92
CA PRO A 32 -3.61 1.60 13.90
C PRO A 32 -4.78 0.76 14.45
N VAL A 33 -4.65 0.22 15.67
CA VAL A 33 -5.72 -0.56 16.32
C VAL A 33 -6.88 0.35 16.71
N ARG A 34 -6.60 1.51 17.31
CA ARG A 34 -7.64 2.49 17.67
C ARG A 34 -8.38 3.01 16.45
N ARG A 35 -7.66 3.20 15.34
CA ARG A 35 -8.25 3.58 14.06
C ARG A 35 -9.18 2.52 13.50
N GLN A 36 -8.76 1.26 13.49
CA GLN A 36 -9.64 0.16 13.08
C GLN A 36 -10.87 0.03 13.98
N ILE A 37 -10.74 0.28 15.29
CA ILE A 37 -11.91 0.35 16.20
C ILE A 37 -12.89 1.42 15.73
N ILE A 38 -12.42 2.64 15.42
CA ILE A 38 -13.28 3.72 14.91
C ILE A 38 -13.97 3.31 13.60
N THR A 39 -13.24 2.74 12.64
CA THR A 39 -13.78 2.28 11.35
C THR A 39 -14.89 1.25 11.57
N LEU A 40 -14.61 0.20 12.33
CA LEU A 40 -15.55 -0.89 12.60
C LEU A 40 -16.83 -0.38 13.28
N LEU A 41 -16.68 0.55 14.24
CA LEU A 41 -17.82 1.13 14.94
C LEU A 41 -18.62 2.12 14.08
N LYS A 42 -17.99 2.84 13.13
CA LYS A 42 -18.69 3.72 12.19
C LYS A 42 -19.52 2.90 11.20
N GLU A 43 -18.96 1.82 10.67
CA GLU A 43 -19.61 0.96 9.67
C GLU A 43 -20.74 0.11 10.28
N ASN A 44 -20.52 -0.45 11.47
CA ASN A 44 -21.45 -1.40 12.09
C ASN A 44 -22.34 -0.77 13.18
N GLY A 45 -22.12 0.51 13.50
CA GLY A 45 -22.84 1.27 14.52
C GLY A 45 -22.51 0.88 15.97
N SER A 46 -22.69 -0.40 16.34
CA SER A 46 -22.31 -0.91 17.66
C SER A 46 -21.86 -2.36 17.63
N MET A 47 -20.85 -2.71 18.43
CA MET A 47 -20.24 -4.04 18.41
C MET A 47 -19.95 -4.59 19.80
N ALA A 48 -20.04 -5.92 19.98
CA ALA A 48 -19.62 -6.55 21.23
C ALA A 48 -18.09 -6.60 21.33
N ALA A 49 -17.57 -6.66 22.56
CA ALA A 49 -16.12 -6.79 22.79
C ALA A 49 -15.53 -8.05 22.14
N SER A 50 -16.29 -9.16 22.15
CA SER A 50 -15.90 -10.42 21.50
C SER A 50 -15.69 -10.26 20.00
N ASP A 51 -16.55 -9.49 19.34
CA ASP A 51 -16.53 -9.29 17.90
C ASP A 51 -15.39 -8.36 17.50
N LEU A 52 -15.22 -7.26 18.24
CA LEU A 52 -14.08 -6.36 18.09
C LEU A 52 -12.76 -7.11 18.27
N LYS A 53 -12.62 -7.91 19.33
CA LYS A 53 -11.44 -8.73 19.58
C LYS A 53 -11.14 -9.65 18.39
N LYS A 54 -12.17 -10.36 17.90
CA LYS A 54 -12.03 -11.32 16.80
C LYS A 54 -11.60 -10.65 15.50
N LEU A 55 -12.18 -9.49 15.17
CA LEU A 55 -11.87 -8.75 13.95
C LEU A 55 -10.51 -8.06 14.00
N LEU A 56 -10.11 -7.56 15.18
CA LEU A 56 -8.82 -6.89 15.38
C LEU A 56 -7.66 -7.86 15.61
N GLY A 57 -7.94 -9.11 15.98
CA GLY A 57 -6.92 -10.13 16.23
C GLY A 57 -6.07 -9.87 17.49
N ILE A 58 -6.62 -9.18 18.50
CA ILE A 58 -5.89 -8.76 19.72
C ILE A 58 -6.36 -9.51 20.98
N SER A 59 -5.58 -9.41 22.07
CA SER A 59 -5.97 -9.96 23.37
C SER A 59 -7.13 -9.17 24.01
N VAL A 60 -7.84 -9.80 24.95
CA VAL A 60 -8.95 -9.16 25.69
C VAL A 60 -8.46 -7.95 26.48
N GLY A 61 -7.34 -8.08 27.20
CA GLY A 61 -6.75 -6.98 27.96
C GLY A 61 -6.31 -5.82 27.07
N THR A 62 -5.69 -6.11 25.93
CA THR A 62 -5.27 -5.10 24.94
C THR A 62 -6.46 -4.33 24.37
N LEU A 63 -7.57 -5.02 24.08
CA LEU A 63 -8.79 -4.37 23.60
C LEU A 63 -9.34 -3.39 24.65
N TYR A 64 -9.46 -3.82 25.91
CA TYR A 64 -9.95 -2.95 26.97
C TYR A 64 -9.06 -1.73 27.21
N TYR A 65 -7.74 -1.90 27.17
CA TYR A 65 -6.79 -0.79 27.23
C TYR A 65 -7.04 0.25 26.12
N HIS A 66 -7.26 -0.20 24.88
CA HIS A 66 -7.57 0.72 23.79
C HIS A 66 -8.92 1.41 23.97
N LEU A 67 -9.96 0.67 24.36
CA LEU A 67 -11.31 1.21 24.55
C LEU A 67 -11.38 2.23 25.70
N GLU A 68 -10.64 2.00 26.78
CA GLU A 68 -10.50 2.94 27.89
C GLU A 68 -9.81 4.22 27.43
N PHE A 69 -8.69 4.10 26.72
CA PHE A 69 -7.96 5.25 26.19
C PHE A 69 -8.76 6.05 25.14
N MET A 70 -9.74 5.42 24.50
CA MET A 70 -10.60 6.05 23.49
C MET A 70 -11.82 6.76 24.09
N GLN A 71 -12.01 6.73 25.41
CA GLN A 71 -12.97 7.62 26.07
C GLN A 71 -12.48 9.08 25.94
N PRO A 72 -13.37 10.05 25.67
CA PRO A 72 -14.85 9.97 25.64
C PRO A 72 -15.45 9.69 24.24
N PHE A 73 -14.66 9.34 23.23
CA PHE A 73 -15.14 9.21 21.84
C PHE A 73 -15.77 7.87 21.53
N VAL A 74 -15.43 6.83 22.29
CA VAL A 74 -16.07 5.52 22.27
C VAL A 74 -16.74 5.28 23.62
N VAL A 75 -17.99 4.86 23.59
CA VAL A 75 -18.81 4.61 24.79
C VAL A 75 -19.34 3.19 24.79
N LYS A 76 -19.45 2.63 26.00
CA LYS A 76 -20.12 1.35 26.23
C LYS A 76 -21.61 1.59 26.40
N THR A 77 -22.43 0.83 25.68
CA THR A 77 -23.89 0.84 25.78
C THR A 77 -24.36 -0.12 26.87
N ASP A 78 -25.62 0.03 27.28
CA ASP A 78 -26.27 -0.81 28.30
C ASP A 78 -26.27 -2.30 27.93
N LYS A 79 -26.24 -2.61 26.62
CA LYS A 79 -26.14 -3.98 26.09
C LYS A 79 -24.72 -4.55 26.10
N ARG A 80 -23.79 -3.96 26.85
CA ARG A 80 -22.35 -4.31 26.88
C ARG A 80 -21.68 -4.27 25.49
N ARG A 81 -22.20 -3.45 24.58
CA ARG A 81 -21.61 -3.19 23.26
C ARG A 81 -20.88 -1.85 23.26
N TYR A 82 -20.00 -1.63 22.32
CA TYR A 82 -19.28 -0.38 22.14
C TYR A 82 -19.83 0.33 20.91
N ARG A 83 -19.93 1.66 20.97
CA ARG A 83 -20.30 2.52 19.84
C ARG A 83 -19.53 3.83 19.89
N LEU A 84 -19.48 4.54 18.77
CA LEU A 84 -19.02 5.93 18.78
C LEU A 84 -19.98 6.78 19.63
N SER A 85 -19.43 7.65 20.47
CA SER A 85 -20.21 8.69 21.12
C SER A 85 -20.64 9.75 20.09
N GLU A 86 -21.56 10.62 20.48
CA GLU A 86 -21.97 11.73 19.60
C GLU A 86 -20.77 12.61 19.20
N LYS A 87 -19.84 12.84 20.14
CA LYS A 87 -18.58 13.57 19.89
C LYS A 87 -17.68 12.82 18.90
N GLY A 88 -17.48 11.52 19.13
CA GLY A 88 -16.69 10.67 18.23
C GLY A 88 -17.28 10.64 16.82
N LEU A 89 -18.60 10.53 16.71
CA LEU A 89 -19.30 10.51 15.43
C LEU A 89 -19.16 11.84 14.68
N ARG A 90 -19.41 12.97 15.35
CA ARG A 90 -19.25 14.32 14.78
C ARG A 90 -17.82 14.56 14.28
N LEU A 91 -16.81 14.14 15.04
CA LEU A 91 -15.42 14.30 14.62
C LEU A 91 -15.10 13.43 13.41
N VAL A 92 -15.49 12.16 13.42
CA VAL A 92 -15.33 11.25 12.26
C VAL A 92 -16.00 11.82 11.02
N ASP A 93 -17.20 12.38 11.14
CA ASP A 93 -17.94 12.98 10.01
C ASP A 93 -17.34 14.32 9.55
N SER A 94 -16.71 15.07 10.46
CA SER A 94 -16.00 16.32 10.12
C SER A 94 -14.64 16.10 9.46
N MET A 95 -14.11 14.88 9.54
CA MET A 95 -12.88 14.49 8.86
C MET A 95 -13.21 14.15 7.40
N LYS A 96 -12.56 14.83 6.47
CA LYS A 96 -12.63 14.41 5.06
C LYS A 96 -12.21 12.95 5.01
N VAL A 97 -13.02 12.10 4.39
CA VAL A 97 -12.74 10.66 4.21
C VAL A 97 -11.34 10.45 3.60
N SER A 98 -10.86 11.40 2.80
CA SER A 98 -9.49 11.45 2.28
C SER A 98 -8.41 11.52 3.35
N ASP A 99 -8.60 12.30 4.42
CA ASP A 99 -7.62 12.51 5.49
C ASP A 99 -7.62 11.31 6.44
N PHE A 100 -8.81 10.74 6.70
CA PHE A 100 -8.96 9.50 7.44
C PHE A 100 -8.27 8.32 6.74
N LEU A 101 -8.45 8.17 5.42
CA LEU A 101 -7.80 7.12 4.62
C LEU A 101 -6.30 7.38 4.39
N ALA A 102 -5.88 8.64 4.26
CA ALA A 102 -4.48 9.03 4.21
C ALA A 102 -3.75 8.72 5.53
N GLU A 103 -4.34 8.99 6.69
CA GLU A 103 -3.75 8.57 7.97
C GLU A 103 -3.88 7.06 8.22
N THR A 104 -4.91 6.41 7.66
CA THR A 104 -5.07 4.95 7.71
C THR A 104 -3.97 4.21 6.97
N SER A 105 -3.48 4.77 5.87
CA SER A 105 -2.37 4.26 5.07
C SER A 105 -0.99 4.66 5.62
N VAL A 106 -0.89 5.72 6.42
CA VAL A 106 0.35 6.21 7.04
C VAL A 106 0.48 5.74 8.49
N ALA A 107 0.56 4.42 8.70
CA ALA A 107 1.35 3.92 9.82
C ALA A 107 2.81 3.94 9.35
N GLU A 108 3.56 5.00 9.68
CA GLU A 108 5.02 5.08 9.43
C GLU A 108 5.67 3.78 9.93
N PRO A 109 6.26 2.96 9.05
CA PRO A 109 6.92 1.74 9.49
C PRO A 109 8.18 2.14 10.27
N ALA A 110 8.27 1.80 11.56
CA ALA A 110 9.45 2.07 12.37
C ALA A 110 10.63 1.15 12.01
N GLY A 111 11.87 1.66 12.10
CA GLY A 111 13.11 0.90 11.92
C GLY A 111 13.42 0.51 10.47
N VAL A 112 14.00 -0.68 10.26
CA VAL A 112 14.38 -1.23 8.94
C VAL A 112 13.19 -1.27 7.96
N ARG A 113 11.98 -1.41 8.50
CA ARG A 113 10.74 -1.43 7.73
C ARG A 113 10.46 -0.09 7.03
N LYS A 114 10.98 1.04 7.53
CA LYS A 114 10.95 2.36 6.86
C LYS A 114 11.68 2.34 5.53
N TYR A 115 12.89 1.79 5.53
CA TYR A 115 13.74 1.72 4.36
C TYR A 115 13.17 0.75 3.33
N VAL A 116 12.67 -0.42 3.76
CA VAL A 116 11.97 -1.38 2.88
C VAL A 116 10.70 -0.77 2.28
N TYR A 117 9.95 0.00 3.07
CA TYR A 117 8.74 0.66 2.61
C TYR A 117 9.04 1.81 1.62
N ALA A 118 10.08 2.60 1.85
CA ALA A 118 10.53 3.63 0.91
C ALA A 118 11.12 3.01 -0.38
N PHE A 119 11.85 1.90 -0.24
CA PHE A 119 12.49 1.18 -1.34
C PHE A 119 11.46 0.57 -2.30
N THR A 120 10.32 0.08 -1.83
CA THR A 120 9.32 -0.63 -2.66
C THR A 120 8.41 0.27 -3.51
N LEU A 121 8.71 1.57 -3.66
CA LEU A 121 7.82 2.59 -4.25
C LEU A 121 6.48 2.74 -3.53
N ASN A 122 6.28 2.09 -2.39
CA ASN A 122 5.03 2.09 -1.65
C ASN A 122 4.49 3.49 -1.31
N PRO A 123 5.30 4.49 -0.87
CA PRO A 123 4.77 5.83 -0.60
C PRO A 123 4.29 6.56 -1.87
N LEU A 124 4.92 6.31 -3.02
CA LEU A 124 4.48 6.87 -4.30
C LEU A 124 3.22 6.16 -4.79
N LEU A 125 3.21 4.82 -4.74
CA LEU A 125 2.04 4.01 -5.09
C LEU A 125 0.85 4.41 -4.23
N GLN A 126 0.99 4.52 -2.91
CA GLN A 126 -0.11 4.92 -2.04
C GLN A 126 -0.58 6.35 -2.29
N ARG A 127 0.32 7.32 -2.51
CA ARG A 127 -0.09 8.70 -2.86
C ARG A 127 -0.88 8.76 -4.17
N ILE A 128 -0.44 8.00 -5.17
CA ILE A 128 -1.09 7.95 -6.49
C ILE A 128 -2.41 7.17 -6.41
N GLN A 129 -2.47 6.09 -5.63
CA GLN A 129 -3.68 5.28 -5.41
C GLN A 129 -4.76 6.04 -4.61
N LEU A 130 -4.36 6.90 -3.66
CA LEU A 130 -5.28 7.75 -2.90
C LEU A 130 -5.93 8.84 -3.77
N THR A 131 -5.28 9.22 -4.87
CA THR A 131 -5.81 10.19 -5.82
C THR A 131 -6.27 9.43 -7.08
N ASN A 132 -7.47 8.83 -7.02
CA ASN A 132 -8.01 7.99 -8.11
C ASN A 132 -7.93 8.65 -9.51
N THR A 133 -8.01 9.98 -9.57
CA THR A 133 -7.90 10.78 -10.79
C THR A 133 -6.49 10.79 -11.41
N THR A 134 -5.42 10.68 -10.62
CA THR A 134 -4.03 10.69 -11.13
C THR A 134 -3.48 9.30 -11.39
N LEU A 135 -4.10 8.25 -10.85
CA LEU A 135 -3.66 6.87 -11.02
C LEU A 135 -3.61 6.44 -12.48
N VAL A 136 -4.72 6.61 -13.20
CA VAL A 136 -4.85 6.21 -14.60
C VAL A 136 -3.83 6.93 -15.50
N PRO A 137 -3.74 8.29 -15.52
CA PRO A 137 -2.80 8.97 -16.41
C PRO A 137 -1.34 8.65 -16.10
N VAL A 138 -0.96 8.54 -14.82
CA VAL A 138 0.42 8.21 -14.44
C VAL A 138 0.78 6.77 -14.82
N SER A 139 -0.18 5.85 -14.69
CA SER A 139 -0.02 4.46 -15.13
C SER A 139 0.14 4.35 -16.64
N LEU A 140 -0.71 5.05 -17.40
CA LEU A 140 -0.57 5.13 -18.86
C LEU A 140 0.78 5.72 -19.27
N ALA A 141 1.24 6.77 -18.58
CA ALA A 141 2.56 7.35 -18.85
C ALA A 141 3.69 6.33 -18.60
N SER A 142 3.65 5.60 -17.49
CA SER A 142 4.64 4.56 -17.19
C SER A 142 4.61 3.41 -18.21
N ALA A 143 3.42 2.98 -18.63
CA ALA A 143 3.25 2.00 -19.70
C ALA A 143 3.84 2.52 -21.02
N MET A 144 3.55 3.77 -21.38
CA MET A 144 4.07 4.39 -22.60
C MET A 144 5.59 4.45 -22.61
N VAL A 145 6.20 4.85 -21.49
CA VAL A 145 7.66 4.85 -21.32
C VAL A 145 8.24 3.45 -21.51
N TYR A 146 7.63 2.43 -20.91
CA TYR A 146 8.06 1.04 -21.08
C TYR A 146 8.03 0.60 -22.56
N LEU A 147 6.92 0.89 -23.27
CA LEU A 147 6.77 0.54 -24.68
C LEU A 147 7.77 1.27 -25.58
N LEU A 148 7.97 2.57 -25.35
CA LEU A 148 8.92 3.39 -26.11
C LEU A 148 10.36 2.93 -25.92
N LEU A 149 10.75 2.63 -24.68
CA LEU A 149 12.10 2.14 -24.37
C LEU A 149 12.33 0.74 -24.95
N SER A 150 11.32 -0.13 -24.90
CA SER A 150 11.37 -1.48 -25.48
C SER A 150 11.59 -1.42 -27.00
N TRP A 151 10.86 -0.55 -27.69
CA TRP A 151 11.04 -0.28 -29.12
C TRP A 151 12.43 0.31 -29.42
N ARG A 152 12.83 1.35 -28.69
CA ARG A 152 14.11 2.06 -28.92
C ARG A 152 15.35 1.19 -28.74
N LEU A 153 15.30 0.24 -27.82
CA LEU A 153 16.40 -0.66 -27.48
C LEU A 153 16.30 -2.03 -28.17
N SER A 154 15.21 -2.30 -28.89
CA SER A 154 14.90 -3.63 -29.42
C SER A 154 15.02 -4.72 -28.34
N ASN A 155 14.43 -4.46 -27.18
CA ASN A 155 14.47 -5.34 -26.02
C ASN A 155 13.07 -5.41 -25.40
N SER A 156 12.68 -6.56 -24.88
CA SER A 156 11.41 -6.71 -24.17
C SER A 156 11.57 -7.63 -22.96
N GLN A 157 10.73 -7.45 -21.94
CA GLN A 157 10.67 -8.38 -20.82
C GLN A 157 9.81 -9.59 -21.17
N LEU A 158 10.29 -10.79 -20.82
CA LEU A 158 9.47 -11.99 -20.71
C LEU A 158 9.09 -12.19 -19.25
N ILE A 159 7.88 -11.78 -18.89
CA ILE A 159 7.34 -11.67 -17.53
C ILE A 159 8.14 -10.65 -16.70
N LEU A 160 9.38 -10.96 -16.29
CA LEU A 160 10.25 -10.09 -15.50
C LEU A 160 11.69 -9.99 -16.04
N HIS A 161 12.17 -10.90 -16.89
CA HIS A 161 13.55 -10.91 -17.39
C HIS A 161 13.66 -10.32 -18.80
N PHE A 162 14.68 -9.49 -19.04
CA PHE A 162 14.90 -8.86 -20.34
C PHE A 162 15.47 -9.83 -21.39
N ARG A 163 15.02 -9.67 -22.63
CA ARG A 163 15.44 -10.44 -23.80
C ARG A 163 15.69 -9.49 -24.98
N PRO A 164 16.86 -9.54 -25.64
CA PRO A 164 17.07 -8.83 -26.88
C PRO A 164 16.16 -9.41 -27.97
N VAL A 165 15.59 -8.54 -28.80
CA VAL A 165 14.71 -8.89 -29.91
C VAL A 165 15.36 -8.35 -31.19
N GLY A 166 15.32 -9.14 -32.27
CA GLY A 166 16.05 -8.80 -33.49
C GLY A 166 15.57 -7.51 -34.20
N PHE A 167 14.32 -7.11 -33.99
CA PHE A 167 13.72 -5.96 -34.65
C PHE A 167 12.84 -5.13 -33.68
N PRO A 168 12.84 -3.78 -33.78
CA PRO A 168 12.08 -2.89 -32.88
C PRO A 168 10.57 -3.15 -32.83
N GLU A 169 9.94 -3.46 -33.97
CA GLU A 169 8.49 -3.67 -34.09
C GLU A 169 8.05 -4.91 -33.32
N LEU A 170 8.85 -5.97 -33.35
CA LEU A 170 8.62 -7.18 -32.55
C LEU A 170 8.85 -6.92 -31.06
N ALA A 171 9.84 -6.10 -30.71
CA ALA A 171 10.08 -5.71 -29.32
C ALA A 171 8.87 -4.97 -28.72
N LEU A 172 8.26 -4.06 -29.50
CA LEU A 172 7.03 -3.38 -29.13
C LEU A 172 5.87 -4.37 -28.93
N LEU A 173 5.67 -5.30 -29.87
CA LEU A 173 4.62 -6.32 -29.77
C LEU A 173 4.80 -7.19 -28.51
N TYR A 174 6.02 -7.67 -28.26
CA TYR A 174 6.33 -8.43 -27.05
C TYR A 174 6.19 -7.59 -25.78
N ALA A 175 6.51 -6.30 -25.82
CA ALA A 175 6.32 -5.43 -24.66
C ALA A 175 4.84 -5.24 -24.31
N VAL A 176 3.98 -5.01 -25.32
CA VAL A 176 2.53 -4.95 -25.13
C VAL A 176 2.00 -6.28 -24.59
N GLY A 177 2.41 -7.40 -25.22
CA GLY A 177 2.04 -8.74 -24.78
C GLY A 177 2.47 -9.02 -23.34
N ASN A 178 3.70 -8.65 -22.97
CA ASN A 178 4.23 -8.81 -21.63
C ASN A 178 3.45 -8.01 -20.60
N LEU A 179 3.12 -6.75 -20.90
CA LEU A 179 2.37 -5.90 -19.98
C LEU A 179 0.98 -6.47 -19.69
N VAL A 180 0.27 -6.91 -20.74
CA VAL A 180 -1.03 -7.57 -20.58
C VAL A 180 -0.89 -8.88 -19.81
N PHE A 181 0.09 -9.72 -20.15
CA PHE A 181 0.29 -11.00 -19.51
C PHE A 181 0.67 -10.86 -18.03
N LEU A 182 1.54 -9.90 -17.69
CA LEU A 182 1.92 -9.60 -16.31
C LEU A 182 0.72 -9.11 -15.49
N ILE A 183 -0.13 -8.24 -16.05
CA ILE A 183 -1.38 -7.83 -15.38
C ILE A 183 -2.23 -9.07 -15.07
N VAL A 184 -2.44 -9.96 -16.04
CA VAL A 184 -3.22 -11.20 -15.85
C VAL A 184 -2.60 -12.08 -14.76
N LEU A 185 -1.29 -12.31 -14.78
CA LEU A 185 -0.60 -13.10 -13.75
C LEU A 185 -0.74 -12.49 -12.36
N MET A 186 -0.66 -11.16 -12.24
CA MET A 186 -0.84 -10.46 -10.97
C MET A 186 -2.28 -10.52 -10.47
N LEU A 187 -3.27 -10.48 -11.37
CA LEU A 187 -4.68 -10.71 -11.01
C LEU A 187 -4.90 -12.13 -10.49
N VAL A 188 -4.35 -13.13 -11.17
CA VAL A 188 -4.41 -14.55 -10.74
C VAL A 188 -3.70 -14.73 -9.40
N ALA A 189 -2.49 -14.18 -9.23
CA ALA A 189 -1.76 -14.25 -7.96
C ALA A 189 -2.54 -13.58 -6.80
N GLY A 190 -3.15 -12.42 -7.05
CA GLY A 190 -4.00 -11.74 -6.08
C GLY A 190 -5.25 -12.54 -5.71
N PHE A 191 -5.85 -13.23 -6.67
CA PHE A 191 -6.97 -14.13 -6.42
C PHE A 191 -6.54 -15.37 -5.62
N LEU A 192 -5.48 -16.07 -6.03
CA LEU A 192 -5.00 -17.28 -5.36
C LEU A 192 -4.51 -17.04 -3.92
N THR A 193 -4.00 -15.84 -3.62
CA THR A 193 -3.51 -15.50 -2.28
C THR A 193 -4.61 -15.11 -1.29
N THR A 194 -5.76 -14.63 -1.77
CA THR A 194 -6.86 -14.13 -0.92
C THR A 194 -8.15 -14.92 -1.02
N PHE A 195 -8.38 -15.61 -2.14
CA PHE A 195 -9.66 -16.20 -2.55
C PHE A 195 -10.85 -15.21 -2.49
N LYS A 196 -10.57 -13.90 -2.67
CA LYS A 196 -11.57 -12.83 -2.60
C LYS A 196 -11.62 -12.00 -3.89
N LYS A 197 -12.82 -11.58 -4.28
CA LYS A 197 -13.07 -10.63 -5.36
C LYS A 197 -12.86 -9.18 -4.89
N GLY A 198 -12.50 -8.29 -5.79
CA GLY A 198 -12.31 -6.86 -5.52
C GLY A 198 -10.84 -6.42 -5.52
N GLY A 199 -10.55 -5.20 -5.95
CA GLY A 199 -9.18 -4.69 -6.13
C GLY A 199 -8.53 -5.03 -7.48
N GLU A 200 -9.22 -5.75 -8.39
CA GLU A 200 -8.69 -6.09 -9.72
C GLU A 200 -8.36 -4.85 -10.56
N GLY A 201 -9.27 -3.87 -10.60
CA GLY A 201 -9.02 -2.62 -11.32
C GLY A 201 -7.81 -1.85 -10.78
N LEU A 202 -7.58 -1.91 -9.46
CA LEU A 202 -6.43 -1.30 -8.82
C LEU A 202 -5.13 -2.02 -9.19
N ILE A 203 -5.12 -3.36 -9.25
CA ILE A 203 -3.98 -4.14 -9.77
C ILE A 203 -3.69 -3.73 -11.21
N ALA A 204 -4.69 -3.79 -12.10
CA ALA A 204 -4.51 -3.48 -13.51
C ALA A 204 -3.96 -2.06 -13.73
N ALA A 205 -4.43 -1.09 -12.93
CA ALA A 205 -3.96 0.29 -13.00
C ALA A 205 -2.59 0.51 -12.35
N THR A 206 -2.10 -0.36 -11.46
CA THR A 206 -0.85 -0.11 -10.71
C THR A 206 0.32 -0.98 -11.17
N VAL A 207 0.08 -2.10 -11.87
CA VAL A 207 1.14 -2.94 -12.45
C VAL A 207 2.07 -2.17 -13.39
N PRO A 208 1.59 -1.30 -14.31
CA PRO A 208 2.49 -0.51 -15.13
C PRO A 208 3.40 0.44 -14.33
N LEU A 209 2.94 0.91 -13.16
CA LEU A 209 3.77 1.71 -12.25
C LEU A 209 4.81 0.85 -11.54
N ALA A 210 4.50 -0.40 -11.22
CA ALA A 210 5.46 -1.33 -10.65
C ALA A 210 6.60 -1.71 -11.63
N LEU A 211 6.45 -1.40 -12.93
CA LEU A 211 7.54 -1.50 -13.93
C LEU A 211 8.49 -0.29 -13.92
N THR A 212 8.31 0.68 -13.03
CA THR A 212 9.22 1.85 -12.93
C THR A 212 10.69 1.44 -12.77
N PRO A 213 11.07 0.45 -11.94
CA PRO A 213 12.46 0.01 -11.85
C PRO A 213 12.99 -0.51 -13.20
N SER A 214 12.17 -1.26 -13.96
CA SER A 214 12.49 -1.70 -15.32
C SER A 214 12.70 -0.51 -16.27
N ASN A 215 11.83 0.49 -16.20
CA ASN A 215 11.93 1.70 -17.03
C ASN A 215 13.20 2.50 -16.74
N LEU A 216 13.57 2.64 -15.46
CA LEU A 216 14.82 3.28 -15.06
C LEU A 216 16.03 2.52 -15.59
N LEU A 217 16.03 1.19 -15.48
CA LEU A 217 17.11 0.36 -16.02
C LEU A 217 17.24 0.52 -17.54
N LEU A 218 16.14 0.43 -18.28
CA LEU A 218 16.14 0.64 -19.74
C LEU A 218 16.59 2.06 -20.11
N THR A 219 16.24 3.06 -19.30
CA THR A 219 16.69 4.45 -19.52
C THR A 219 18.20 4.54 -19.40
N VAL A 220 18.80 3.91 -18.37
CA VAL A 220 20.26 3.83 -18.22
C VAL A 220 20.87 3.16 -19.46
N PHE A 221 20.36 2.01 -19.90
CA PHE A 221 20.88 1.35 -21.10
C PHE A 221 20.73 2.21 -22.37
N ALA A 222 19.61 2.91 -22.55
CA ALA A 222 19.38 3.80 -23.69
C ALA A 222 20.35 4.98 -23.72
N VAL A 223 20.63 5.60 -22.58
CA VAL A 223 21.60 6.69 -22.45
C VAL A 223 23.01 6.19 -22.79
N PHE A 224 23.44 5.08 -22.18
CA PHE A 224 24.77 4.52 -22.43
C PHE A 224 24.94 4.02 -23.87
N SER A 225 23.88 3.48 -24.48
CA SER A 225 23.81 3.17 -25.91
C SER A 225 24.03 4.42 -26.77
N GLY A 226 23.35 5.52 -26.45
CA GLY A 226 23.48 6.79 -27.15
C GLY A 226 24.90 7.38 -27.13
N PHE A 227 25.65 7.14 -26.06
CA PHE A 227 27.05 7.56 -25.94
C PHE A 227 28.07 6.53 -26.46
N GLY A 228 27.63 5.39 -26.99
CA GLY A 228 28.53 4.33 -27.47
C GLY A 228 29.34 3.62 -26.37
N LEU A 229 28.90 3.71 -25.11
CA LEU A 229 29.65 3.24 -23.94
C LEU A 229 29.40 1.75 -23.60
N LEU A 230 28.48 1.09 -24.32
CA LEU A 230 28.09 -0.30 -24.05
C LEU A 230 29.23 -1.31 -24.24
N GLY A 231 30.22 -0.99 -25.09
CA GLY A 231 31.35 -1.88 -25.41
C GLY A 231 32.50 -1.86 -24.38
N ASN A 232 32.42 -1.03 -23.35
CA ASN A 232 33.48 -0.92 -22.36
C ASN A 232 33.51 -2.14 -21.42
N GLY A 233 34.68 -2.75 -21.19
CA GLY A 233 34.80 -3.97 -20.37
C GLY A 233 34.29 -3.84 -18.93
N TRP A 234 34.35 -2.64 -18.34
CA TRP A 234 33.79 -2.37 -17.01
C TRP A 234 32.25 -2.31 -17.02
N PHE A 235 31.64 -1.94 -18.16
CA PHE A 235 30.20 -1.83 -18.31
C PHE A 235 29.51 -3.19 -18.09
N GLY A 236 30.09 -4.28 -18.59
CA GLY A 236 29.55 -5.63 -18.38
C GLY A 236 29.41 -5.98 -16.88
N THR A 237 30.47 -5.80 -16.10
CA THR A 237 30.47 -6.14 -14.66
C THR A 237 29.53 -5.23 -13.86
N VAL A 238 29.54 -3.93 -14.13
CA VAL A 238 28.65 -2.97 -13.46
C VAL A 238 27.19 -3.21 -13.85
N SER A 239 26.92 -3.52 -15.13
CA SER A 239 25.56 -3.74 -15.63
C SER A 239 24.87 -4.93 -14.98
N PHE A 240 25.62 -5.99 -14.62
CA PHE A 240 25.06 -7.14 -13.89
C PHE A 240 24.59 -6.73 -12.48
N GLY A 241 25.44 -6.06 -11.70
CA GLY A 241 25.06 -5.61 -10.36
C GLY A 241 23.87 -4.63 -10.39
N VAL A 242 23.88 -3.72 -11.36
CA VAL A 242 22.78 -2.78 -11.60
C VAL A 242 21.49 -3.53 -11.99
N TYR A 243 21.57 -4.51 -12.90
CA TYR A 243 20.42 -5.34 -13.28
C TYR A 243 19.81 -6.07 -12.07
N VAL A 244 20.63 -6.75 -11.25
CA VAL A 244 20.16 -7.45 -10.05
C VAL A 244 19.46 -6.50 -9.09
N PHE A 245 20.04 -5.33 -8.85
CA PHE A 245 19.43 -4.31 -7.99
C PHE A 245 18.04 -3.88 -8.49
N PHE A 246 17.93 -3.51 -9.77
CA PHE A 246 16.66 -3.08 -10.36
C PHE A 246 15.64 -4.22 -10.44
N HIS A 247 16.08 -5.46 -10.64
CA HIS A 247 15.20 -6.64 -10.62
C HIS A 247 14.62 -6.91 -9.24
N VAL A 248 15.45 -6.86 -8.19
CA VAL A 248 14.99 -6.97 -6.79
C VAL A 248 14.00 -5.84 -6.48
N TRP A 249 14.28 -4.62 -6.94
CA TRP A 249 13.39 -3.49 -6.78
C TRP A 249 12.05 -3.69 -7.51
N GLN A 250 12.06 -4.18 -8.74
CA GLN A 250 10.86 -4.51 -9.51
C GLN A 250 9.99 -5.55 -8.79
N MET A 251 10.60 -6.62 -8.27
CA MET A 251 9.89 -7.64 -7.50
C MET A 251 9.24 -7.03 -6.24
N ALA A 252 9.97 -6.15 -5.55
CA ALA A 252 9.47 -5.48 -4.36
C ALA A 252 8.28 -4.55 -4.67
N ALA A 253 8.32 -3.84 -5.81
CA ALA A 253 7.22 -3.00 -6.28
C ALA A 253 5.97 -3.81 -6.68
N LEU A 254 6.15 -4.96 -7.34
CA LEU A 254 5.04 -5.86 -7.67
C LEU A 254 4.41 -6.48 -6.41
N ALA A 255 5.22 -6.84 -5.41
CA ALA A 255 4.70 -7.31 -4.13
C ALA A 255 3.87 -6.21 -3.44
N ALA A 256 4.33 -4.96 -3.48
CA ALA A 256 3.58 -3.81 -2.94
C ALA A 256 2.21 -3.63 -3.63
N VAL A 257 2.11 -3.89 -4.94
CA VAL A 257 0.83 -3.88 -5.66
C VAL A 257 -0.14 -4.89 -5.06
N LEU A 258 0.26 -6.14 -4.83
CA LEU A 258 -0.62 -7.16 -4.23
C LEU A 258 -1.06 -6.78 -2.80
N VAL A 259 -0.13 -6.25 -2.00
CA VAL A 259 -0.42 -5.81 -0.62
C VAL A 259 -1.43 -4.67 -0.63
N SER A 260 -1.18 -3.63 -1.45
CA SER A 260 -2.02 -2.44 -1.51
C SER A 260 -3.41 -2.70 -2.11
N ALA A 261 -3.50 -3.54 -3.15
CA ALA A 261 -4.73 -3.72 -3.90
C ALA A 261 -5.64 -4.83 -3.36
N LYS A 262 -5.05 -5.90 -2.81
CA LYS A 262 -5.80 -7.07 -2.30
C LYS A 262 -5.69 -7.24 -0.78
N GLY A 263 -4.90 -6.42 -0.08
CA GLY A 263 -4.70 -6.54 1.37
C GLY A 263 -3.95 -7.82 1.76
N VAL A 264 -3.14 -8.37 0.85
CA VAL A 264 -2.35 -9.59 1.09
C VAL A 264 -1.23 -9.27 2.09
N SER A 265 -0.85 -10.24 2.92
CA SER A 265 0.32 -10.08 3.80
C SER A 265 1.61 -10.02 2.98
N TRP A 266 2.60 -9.26 3.44
CA TRP A 266 3.86 -9.06 2.68
C TRP A 266 4.56 -10.38 2.36
N GLU A 267 4.50 -11.36 3.25
CA GLU A 267 5.14 -12.66 3.10
C GLU A 267 4.54 -13.43 1.91
N LYS A 268 3.20 -13.44 1.81
CA LYS A 268 2.48 -14.08 0.71
C LYS A 268 2.69 -13.37 -0.62
N ALA A 269 2.72 -12.04 -0.61
CA ALA A 269 2.96 -11.23 -1.80
C ALA A 269 4.38 -11.44 -2.35
N VAL A 270 5.39 -11.41 -1.47
CA VAL A 270 6.79 -11.67 -1.86
C VAL A 270 6.93 -13.10 -2.37
N ALA A 271 6.36 -14.09 -1.70
CA ALA A 271 6.41 -15.49 -2.15
C ALA A 271 5.82 -15.65 -3.57
N ALA A 272 4.68 -15.01 -3.84
CA ALA A 272 4.05 -15.06 -5.17
C ALA A 272 4.93 -14.43 -6.26
N VAL A 273 5.53 -13.26 -5.99
CA VAL A 273 6.37 -12.57 -6.97
C VAL A 273 7.72 -13.27 -7.17
N VAL A 274 8.30 -13.85 -6.12
CA VAL A 274 9.52 -14.68 -6.24
C VAL A 274 9.22 -15.92 -7.09
N ALA A 275 8.12 -16.62 -6.85
CA ALA A 275 7.71 -17.76 -7.68
C ALA A 275 7.54 -17.34 -9.16
N LEU A 276 6.91 -16.18 -9.40
CA LEU A 276 6.76 -15.61 -10.74
C LEU A 276 8.12 -15.31 -11.40
N SER A 277 9.08 -14.80 -10.63
CA SER A 277 10.45 -14.52 -11.08
C SER A 277 11.20 -15.79 -11.46
N TYR A 278 11.08 -16.87 -10.67
CA TYR A 278 11.66 -18.16 -11.03
C TYR A 278 11.05 -18.75 -12.30
N ILE A 279 9.71 -18.69 -12.45
CA ILE A 279 9.04 -19.13 -13.68
C ILE A 279 9.51 -18.31 -14.88
N SER A 280 9.61 -16.99 -14.71
CA SER A 280 10.14 -16.08 -15.73
C SER A 280 11.57 -16.44 -16.13
N LEU A 281 12.45 -16.72 -15.17
CA LEU A 281 13.82 -17.12 -15.44
C LEU A 281 13.89 -18.44 -16.22
N PHE A 282 13.11 -19.44 -15.81
CA PHE A 282 13.06 -20.73 -16.48
C PHE A 282 12.58 -20.59 -17.93
N LEU A 283 11.49 -19.85 -18.16
CA LEU A 283 11.02 -19.53 -19.52
C LEU A 283 12.06 -18.70 -20.29
N SER A 284 12.81 -17.85 -19.59
CA SER A 284 13.88 -17.04 -20.16
C SER A 284 15.13 -17.84 -20.57
N GLN A 285 15.23 -19.12 -20.21
CA GLN A 285 16.36 -19.98 -20.60
C GLN A 285 15.98 -21.02 -21.66
N ASN A 286 14.70 -21.39 -21.76
CA ASN A 286 14.23 -22.50 -22.60
C ASN A 286 13.46 -22.07 -23.86
N LEU A 287 13.11 -20.78 -23.97
CA LEU A 287 12.54 -20.16 -25.18
C LEU A 287 13.60 -19.36 -25.94
#